data_AF-X1DXJ0-F1
#
_entry.id   AF-X1DXJ0-F1
#
_cell.length_a   1.000
_cell.length_b   1.000
_cell.length_c   1.000
_cell.angle_alpha   90.00
_cell.angle_beta   90.00
_cell.angle_gamma   90.00
#
_symmetry.space_group_name_H-M   'P 1'
#
loop_
_entity.id
_entity.type
_entity.pdbx_description
1 polymer ?
#
loop_
_entity_poly.entity_id
_entity_poly.type
_entity_poly.pdbx_seq_one_letter_code
_entity_poly.pdbx_strand_id
1 'polypeptide(L)'
;MTNHQKLYDLVYLARRALASCHYARAEELIKQLFRESVKAKNTEIIKLSSNALLECRRFHFLDVLHELNRIDPIQAKRKELS
;
A
#
# COMPACT_ATOMS: atom_id res chain seq x y z
N MET A 1 -3.70 -2.82 25.55
CA MET A 1 -4.68 -2.60 24.46
C MET A 1 -5.35 -3.93 24.14
N THR A 2 -6.67 -3.95 23.98
CA THR A 2 -7.39 -5.15 23.52
C THR A 2 -6.99 -5.46 22.06
N ASN A 3 -6.97 -6.74 21.67
CA ASN A 3 -6.61 -7.15 20.30
C ASN A 3 -7.43 -6.43 19.24
N HIS A 4 -8.68 -6.08 19.54
CA HIS A 4 -9.59 -5.42 18.61
C HIS A 4 -9.17 -3.97 18.34
N GLN A 5 -8.80 -3.21 19.39
CA GLN A 5 -8.32 -1.83 19.23
C GLN A 5 -7.09 -1.78 18.31
N LYS A 6 -6.15 -2.71 18.51
CA LYS A 6 -4.92 -2.79 17.71
C LYS A 6 -5.23 -3.06 16.22
N LEU A 7 -6.19 -3.93 15.92
CA LEU A 7 -6.61 -4.19 14.53
C LEU A 7 -7.26 -2.96 13.90
N TYR A 8 -8.13 -2.27 14.64
CA TYR A 8 -8.77 -1.02 14.17
C TYR A 8 -7.74 0.09 13.90
N ASP A 9 -6.77 0.28 14.79
CA ASP A 9 -5.72 1.28 14.62
C ASP A 9 -4.86 0.98 13.38
N LEU A 10 -4.54 -0.30 13.13
CA LEU A 10 -3.81 -0.72 11.93
C LEU A 10 -4.61 -0.46 10.65
N VAL A 11 -5.91 -0.74 10.65
CA VAL A 11 -6.80 -0.41 9.51
C VAL A 11 -6.83 1.10 9.27
N TYR A 12 -6.99 1.90 10.32
CA TYR A 12 -7.02 3.35 10.22
C TYR A 12 -5.71 3.92 9.64
N LEU A 13 -4.57 3.47 10.17
CA LEU A 13 -3.26 3.92 9.70
C LEU A 13 -2.99 3.50 8.25
N ALA A 14 -3.34 2.26 7.88
CA ALA A 14 -3.17 1.76 6.51
C ALA A 14 -4.00 2.58 5.52
N ARG A 15 -5.25 2.89 5.87
CA ARG A 15 -6.13 3.75 5.04
C ARG A 15 -5.56 5.15 4.86
N ARG A 16 -5.05 5.79 5.92
CA ARG A 16 -4.41 7.10 5.78
C ARG A 16 -3.16 7.04 4.90
N ALA A 17 -2.34 6.02 5.05
CA ALA A 17 -1.14 5.86 4.24
C ALA A 17 -1.49 5.71 2.75
N LEU A 18 -2.52 4.92 2.41
CA LEU A 18 -3.04 4.81 1.05
C LEU A 18 -3.59 6.13 0.52
N ALA A 19 -4.38 6.86 1.31
CA ALA A 19 -4.96 8.14 0.91
C ALA A 19 -3.90 9.22 0.63
N SER A 20 -2.73 9.11 1.25
CA SER A 20 -1.57 9.99 1.04
C SER A 20 -0.55 9.44 0.04
N CYS A 21 -0.90 8.40 -0.73
CA CYS A 21 0.00 7.74 -1.70
C CYS A 21 1.31 7.21 -1.09
N HIS A 22 1.35 6.99 0.23
CA HIS A 22 2.50 6.38 0.91
C HIS A 22 2.40 4.85 0.84
N TYR A 23 2.45 4.30 -0.37
CA TYR A 23 2.15 2.89 -0.64
C TYR A 23 3.06 1.91 0.10
N ALA A 24 4.37 2.19 0.19
CA ALA A 24 5.30 1.34 0.95
C ALA A 24 4.91 1.27 2.44
N ARG A 25 4.51 2.41 3.03
CA ARG A 25 4.07 2.46 4.43
C ARG A 25 2.73 1.75 4.62
N ALA A 26 1.81 1.92 3.68
CA ALA A 26 0.54 1.20 3.68
C ALA A 26 0.75 -0.32 3.61
N GLU A 27 1.66 -0.79 2.76
CA GLU A 27 1.95 -2.22 2.61
C GLU A 27 2.44 -2.83 3.95
N GLU A 28 3.37 -2.16 4.64
CA GLU A 28 3.88 -2.63 5.93
C GLU A 28 2.79 -2.67 7.01
N LEU A 29 1.91 -1.67 7.04
CA LEU A 29 0.77 -1.65 7.96
C LEU A 29 -0.24 -2.77 7.68
N ILE A 30 -0.51 -3.08 6.41
CA ILE A 30 -1.39 -4.17 6.00
C ILE A 30 -0.76 -5.54 6.32
N LYS A 31 0.56 -5.71 6.11
CA LYS A 31 1.29 -6.92 6.54
C LYS A 31 1.20 -7.12 8.06
N GLN A 32 1.32 -6.04 8.83
CA GLN A 32 1.17 -6.10 10.28
C GLN A 32 -0.27 -6.47 10.68
N LEU A 33 -1.28 -5.88 10.03
CA LEU A 33 -2.69 -6.23 10.22
C LEU A 33 -2.93 -7.72 9.96
N PHE A 34 -2.38 -8.27 8.87
CA PHE A 34 -2.47 -9.69 8.56
C PHE A 34 -1.88 -10.55 9.68
N ARG A 35 -0.64 -10.27 10.11
CA ARG A 35 0.03 -11.04 11.19
C ARG A 35 -0.77 -11.00 12.50
N GLU A 36 -1.31 -9.85 12.87
CA GLU A 36 -2.11 -9.70 14.09
C GLU A 36 -3.48 -10.38 13.97
N SER A 37 -4.10 -10.39 12.78
CA SER A 37 -5.34 -11.09 12.54
C SER A 37 -5.20 -12.62 12.60
N VAL A 38 -4.05 -13.15 12.14
CA VAL A 38 -3.69 -14.57 12.31
C VAL A 38 -3.53 -14.93 13.78
N LYS A 39 -2.81 -14.11 14.57
CA LYS A 39 -2.68 -14.32 16.02
C LYS A 39 -4.04 -14.30 16.73
N ALA A 40 -4.92 -13.42 16.30
CA ALA A 40 -6.28 -13.31 16.83
C ALA A 40 -7.25 -14.37 16.29
N LYS A 41 -6.82 -15.23 15.35
CA LYS A 41 -7.67 -16.23 14.65
C LYS A 41 -8.91 -15.62 14.00
N ASN A 42 -8.83 -14.35 13.56
CA ASN A 42 -9.93 -13.65 12.93
C ASN A 42 -9.90 -13.85 11.40
N THR A 43 -10.62 -14.86 10.92
CA THR A 43 -10.63 -15.28 9.51
C THR A 43 -11.16 -14.21 8.55
N GLU A 44 -12.10 -13.38 8.99
CA GLU A 44 -12.64 -12.28 8.20
C GLU A 44 -11.57 -11.22 7.92
N ILE A 45 -10.86 -10.78 8.97
CA ILE A 45 -9.79 -9.78 8.84
C ILE A 45 -8.59 -10.34 8.08
N ILE A 46 -8.30 -11.64 8.21
CA ILE A 46 -7.27 -12.32 7.40
C ILE A 46 -7.62 -12.17 5.91
N LYS A 47 -8.86 -12.48 5.51
CA LYS A 47 -9.29 -12.35 4.11
C LYS A 47 -9.22 -10.90 3.62
N LEU A 48 -9.71 -9.96 4.42
CA LEU A 48 -9.71 -8.53 4.08
C LEU A 48 -8.28 -7.97 3.95
N SER A 49 -7.39 -8.29 4.88
CA SER A 49 -6.00 -7.83 4.86
C SER A 49 -5.20 -8.43 3.70
N SER A 50 -5.44 -9.71 3.34
CA SER A 50 -4.85 -10.32 2.14
C SER A 50 -5.28 -9.62 0.85
N ASN A 51 -6.58 -9.36 0.69
CA ASN A 51 -7.10 -8.63 -0.48
C ASN A 51 -6.54 -7.20 -0.53
N ALA A 52 -6.51 -6.50 0.61
CA ALA A 52 -5.94 -5.16 0.70
C ALA A 52 -4.45 -5.13 0.33
N LEU A 53 -3.69 -6.17 0.65
CA LEU A 53 -2.27 -6.27 0.31
C LEU A 53 -2.07 -6.39 -1.21
N LEU A 54 -2.89 -7.19 -1.88
CA LEU A 54 -2.87 -7.33 -3.34
C LEU A 54 -3.21 -6.01 -4.02
N GLU A 55 -4.27 -5.34 -3.58
CA GLU A 55 -4.67 -4.03 -4.13
C GLU A 55 -3.62 -2.94 -3.87
N CYS A 56 -3.05 -2.88 -2.66
CA CYS A 56 -1.97 -1.93 -2.33
C CYS A 56 -0.77 -2.08 -3.27
N ARG A 57 -0.39 -3.32 -3.59
CA ARG A 57 0.70 -3.61 -4.53
C ARG A 57 0.33 -3.24 -5.97
N ARG A 58 -0.90 -3.49 -6.39
CA ARG A 58 -1.41 -3.07 -7.71
C ARG A 58 -1.36 -1.54 -7.85
N PHE A 59 -1.83 -0.80 -6.85
CA PHE A 59 -1.77 0.66 -6.86
C PHE A 59 -0.34 1.17 -6.85
N HIS A 60 0.54 0.61 -6.01
CA HIS A 60 1.94 0.99 -6.00
C HIS A 60 2.60 0.79 -7.37
N PHE A 61 2.34 -0.34 -8.03
CA PHE A 61 2.85 -0.63 -9.36
C PHE A 61 2.35 0.39 -10.40
N LEU A 62 1.06 0.73 -10.39
CA LEU A 62 0.49 1.72 -11.30
C LEU A 62 1.09 3.12 -11.07
N ASP A 63 1.32 3.50 -9.82
CA ASP A 63 1.95 4.78 -9.46
C ASP A 63 3.41 4.85 -9.93
N VAL A 64 4.18 3.78 -9.70
CA VAL A 64 5.55 3.67 -10.22
C VAL A 64 5.57 3.72 -11.75
N LEU A 65 4.68 3.01 -12.43
CA LEU A 65 4.57 3.09 -13.90
C LEU A 65 4.19 4.49 -14.37
N HIS A 66 3.29 5.16 -13.68
CA HIS A 66 2.91 6.54 -13.99
C HIS A 66 4.12 7.47 -13.90
N GLU A 67 4.88 7.40 -12.80
CA GLU A 67 6.10 8.19 -12.62
C GLU A 67 7.18 7.84 -13.65
N LEU A 68 7.39 6.56 -13.98
CA LEU A 68 8.30 6.14 -15.05
C LEU A 68 7.89 6.69 -16.43
N ASN A 69 6.59 6.69 -16.75
CA ASN A 69 6.07 7.27 -18.00
C ASN A 69 6.21 8.80 -18.05
N ARG A 70 6.23 9.49 -16.90
CA ARG A 70 6.55 10.93 -16.85
C ARG A 70 8.02 11.20 -17.13
N ILE A 71 8.89 10.22 -16.89
CA ILE A 71 10.34 10.37 -17.03
C ILE A 71 10.80 10.35 -18.50
N ASP A 72 10.07 9.82 -19.50
CA ASP A 72 10.51 9.97 -20.91
C ASP A 72 9.38 9.99 -21.97
N PRO A 73 9.20 11.10 -22.73
CA PRO A 73 10.07 11.48 -23.87
C PRO A 73 10.59 12.94 -23.84
N ILE A 74 10.30 13.71 -22.80
CA ILE A 74 10.69 15.14 -22.72
C ILE A 74 12.19 15.29 -22.44
N GLN A 75 12.80 14.36 -21.70
CA GLN A 75 14.23 14.34 -21.45
C GLN A 75 15.02 13.80 -22.65
N ALA A 76 14.55 12.76 -23.35
CA ALA A 76 15.13 12.32 -24.62
C ALA A 76 15.15 13.45 -25.67
N LYS A 77 14.03 14.17 -25.86
CA LYS A 77 13.95 15.28 -26.84
C LYS A 77 14.85 16.48 -26.51
N ARG A 78 15.07 16.80 -25.22
CA ARG A 78 15.97 17.90 -24.83
C ARG A 78 17.44 17.58 -25.05
N LYS A 79 17.82 16.29 -25.06
CA LYS A 79 19.20 15.86 -25.26
C LYS A 79 19.59 15.79 -26.74
N GLU A 80 18.63 15.60 -27.64
CA GLU A 80 18.85 15.64 -29.10
C GLU A 80 18.90 17.06 -29.67
N LEU A 81 18.35 18.05 -28.96
CA LEU A 81 18.28 19.46 -29.38
C LEU A 81 19.38 20.33 -28.77
N SER A 82 20.33 19.75 -28.03
CA SER A 82 21.46 20.43 -27.39
C SER A 82 22.79 19.89 -27.91
#